data_AF-A0A5J4VZX7-F1
#
_entry.id   AF-A0A5J4VZX7-F1
#
_cell.length_a   1.000
_cell.length_b   1.000
_cell.length_c   1.000
_cell.angle_alpha   90.00
_cell.angle_beta   90.00
_cell.angle_gamma   90.00
#
_symmetry.space_group_name_H-M   'P 1'
#
loop_
_entity.id
_entity.type
_entity.pdbx_description
1 polymer ?
#
loop_
_entity_poly.entity_id
_entity_poly.type
_entity_poly.pdbx_seq_one_letter_code
_entity_poly.pdbx_strand_id
1 'polypeptide(L)'
;MFANQKAIALGGKEVAMSDSNEYINDSKGINLDIIKKIKIAECRRIKDYASQVLGTKYEDGCSKIWNDKCDIALPCATQNELYDEFCQIIN
;
A
#
# COMPACT_ATOMS: atom_id res chain seq x y z
N MET A 1 7.34 1.04 -4.15
CA MET A 1 8.52 0.89 -3.27
C MET A 1 9.40 2.14 -3.16
N PHE A 2 9.84 2.76 -4.26
CA PHE A 2 10.66 3.99 -4.17
C PHE A 2 9.87 5.22 -3.70
N ALA A 3 8.60 5.33 -4.08
CA ALA A 3 7.69 6.36 -3.57
C ALA A 3 7.57 6.28 -2.04
N ASN A 4 7.31 5.08 -1.50
CA ASN A 4 7.29 4.80 -0.07
C ASN A 4 8.61 5.20 0.64
N GLN A 5 9.76 4.81 0.09
CA GLN A 5 11.06 5.20 0.67
C GLN A 5 11.21 6.72 0.80
N LYS A 6 10.79 7.46 -0.22
CA LYS A 6 10.85 8.92 -0.19
C LYS A 6 9.82 9.51 0.76
N ALA A 7 8.61 8.97 0.81
CA ALA A 7 7.57 9.39 1.75
C ALA A 7 8.04 9.21 3.20
N ILE A 8 8.59 8.05 3.55
CA ILE A 8 9.17 7.79 4.88
C ILE A 8 10.35 8.72 5.17
N ALA A 9 11.24 8.95 4.20
CA ALA A 9 12.37 9.88 4.37
C ALA A 9 11.93 11.33 4.62
N LEU A 10 10.73 11.71 4.17
CA LEU A 10 10.12 13.03 4.42
C LEU A 10 9.28 13.05 5.71
N GLY A 11 9.29 11.99 6.51
CA GLY A 11 8.52 11.87 7.76
C GLY A 11 7.09 11.37 7.58
N GLY A 12 6.71 10.97 6.36
CA GLY A 12 5.42 10.37 6.06
C GLY A 12 5.32 8.93 6.58
N LYS A 13 4.10 8.52 6.92
CA LYS A 13 3.78 7.15 7.31
C LYS A 13 2.91 6.52 6.25
N GLU A 14 3.48 5.61 5.47
CA GLU A 14 2.67 4.86 4.51
C GLU A 14 1.90 3.76 5.22
N VAL A 15 0.58 3.82 5.15
CA VAL A 15 -0.33 2.90 5.86
C VAL A 15 -0.95 1.86 4.94
N ALA A 16 -0.91 2.05 3.63
CA ALA A 16 -1.47 1.11 2.68
C ALA A 16 -0.59 0.96 1.44
N MET A 17 -0.54 -0.25 0.89
CA MET A 17 0.19 -0.56 -0.34
C MET A 17 -0.57 -1.63 -1.12
N SER A 18 -0.68 -1.46 -2.43
CA SER A 18 -1.34 -2.39 -3.33
C SER A 18 -0.36 -3.16 -4.21
N ASP A 19 -0.84 -4.28 -4.73
CA ASP A 19 -0.31 -5.05 -5.85
C ASP A 19 -1.40 -5.17 -6.92
N SER A 20 -1.16 -5.90 -8.02
CA SER A 20 -2.09 -5.93 -9.17
C SER A 20 -3.54 -6.30 -8.83
N ASN A 21 -3.76 -7.20 -7.87
CA ASN A 21 -5.09 -7.74 -7.58
C ASN A 21 -5.51 -7.60 -6.11
N GLU A 22 -4.69 -7.00 -5.27
CA GLU A 22 -4.85 -7.08 -3.82
C GLU A 22 -4.16 -5.88 -3.16
N TYR A 23 -4.53 -5.55 -1.93
CA TYR A 23 -3.82 -4.54 -1.16
C TYR A 23 -3.76 -4.90 0.32
N ILE A 24 -2.82 -4.25 1.01
CA ILE A 24 -2.65 -4.35 2.46
C ILE A 24 -2.80 -2.98 3.09
N ASN A 25 -3.35 -2.96 4.31
CA ASN A 25 -3.40 -1.79 5.17
C ASN A 25 -2.82 -2.13 6.55
N ASP A 26 -1.74 -1.46 6.90
CA ASP A 26 -1.10 -1.53 8.20
C ASP A 26 -1.20 -0.17 8.91
N SER A 27 -2.09 -0.09 9.90
CA SER A 27 -2.25 1.10 10.75
C SER A 27 -0.96 1.50 11.49
N LYS A 28 -0.01 0.58 11.70
CA LYS A 28 1.29 0.85 12.32
C LYS A 28 2.33 1.33 11.31
N GLY A 29 2.04 1.23 10.01
CA GLY A 29 2.89 1.65 8.91
C GLY A 29 3.57 0.47 8.21
N ILE A 30 3.68 0.54 6.89
CA ILE A 30 4.23 -0.52 6.05
C ILE A 30 5.74 -0.66 6.25
N ASN A 31 6.20 -1.85 6.63
CA ASN A 31 7.61 -2.18 6.73
C ASN A 31 8.20 -2.50 5.35
N LEU A 32 8.97 -1.55 4.83
CA LEU A 32 9.63 -1.66 3.52
C LEU A 32 10.60 -2.82 3.38
N ASP A 33 11.28 -3.24 4.44
CA ASP A 33 12.28 -4.30 4.34
C ASP A 33 11.61 -5.65 4.10
N ILE A 34 10.46 -5.87 4.72
CA ILE A 34 9.62 -7.05 4.47
C ILE A 34 9.08 -7.00 3.03
N ILE A 35 8.59 -5.84 2.57
CA ILE A 35 8.12 -5.69 1.19
C ILE A 35 9.25 -5.95 0.18
N LYS A 36 10.46 -5.42 0.41
CA LYS A 36 11.65 -5.68 -0.42
C LYS A 36 11.96 -7.17 -0.49
N LYS A 37 11.97 -7.84 0.66
CA LYS A 37 12.24 -9.27 0.73
C LYS A 37 11.21 -10.06 -0.08
N ILE A 38 9.92 -9.81 0.14
CA ILE A 38 8.83 -10.50 -0.55
C ILE A 38 8.90 -10.26 -2.06
N LYS A 39 9.00 -9.00 -2.50
CA LYS A 39 8.86 -8.64 -3.92
C LYS A 39 10.13 -8.82 -4.75
N ILE A 40 11.30 -8.54 -4.18
CA ILE A 40 12.58 -8.54 -4.91
C ILE A 40 13.35 -9.83 -4.66
N ALA A 41 13.45 -10.28 -3.41
CA ALA A 41 14.26 -11.46 -3.08
C ALA A 41 13.49 -12.77 -3.31
N GLU A 42 12.20 -12.80 -2.99
CA GLU A 42 11.37 -14.01 -3.07
C GLU A 42 10.42 -14.04 -4.28
N CYS A 43 10.24 -12.91 -5.00
CA CYS A 43 9.28 -12.76 -6.11
C CYS A 43 7.85 -13.21 -5.76
N ARG A 44 7.40 -12.85 -4.56
CA ARG A 44 6.13 -13.25 -3.96
C ARG A 44 5.07 -12.14 -3.98
N ARG A 45 3.87 -12.49 -3.52
CA ARG A 45 2.68 -11.63 -3.52
C ARG A 45 2.60 -10.79 -2.24
N ILE A 46 1.95 -9.63 -2.30
CA ILE A 46 1.94 -8.70 -1.16
C ILE A 46 1.10 -9.25 0.01
N LYS A 47 0.17 -10.18 -0.23
CA LYS A 47 -0.53 -10.94 0.82
C LYS A 47 0.41 -11.60 1.84
N ASP A 48 1.60 -12.00 1.41
CA ASP A 48 2.59 -12.66 2.28
C ASP A 48 3.13 -11.70 3.35
N TYR A 49 3.00 -10.38 3.15
CA TYR A 49 3.30 -9.38 4.18
C TYR A 49 2.30 -9.47 5.32
N ALA A 50 1.00 -9.60 5.03
CA ALA A 50 -0.03 -9.70 6.06
C ALA A 50 0.10 -10.98 6.89
N SER A 51 0.68 -12.04 6.31
CA SER A 51 1.06 -13.25 7.06
C SER A 51 2.27 -13.06 7.98
N GLN A 52 3.16 -12.11 7.69
CA GLN A 52 4.37 -11.84 8.48
C GLN A 52 4.18 -10.73 9.52
N VAL A 53 3.25 -9.80 9.28
CA VAL A 53 3.01 -8.64 10.14
C VAL A 53 1.61 -8.72 10.74
N LEU A 54 1.55 -9.16 12.00
CA LEU A 54 0.31 -9.33 12.75
C LEU A 54 -0.44 -8.01 12.91
N GLY A 55 -1.74 -8.03 12.57
CA GLY A 55 -2.62 -6.86 12.64
C GLY A 55 -2.71 -6.07 11.33
N THR A 56 -1.99 -6.49 10.28
CA THR A 56 -2.17 -5.96 8.93
C THR A 56 -3.50 -6.48 8.36
N LYS A 57 -4.30 -5.59 7.80
CA LYS A 57 -5.48 -5.96 7.00
C LYS A 57 -5.03 -6.31 5.60
N TYR A 58 -5.54 -7.42 5.09
CA TYR A 58 -5.40 -7.83 3.70
C TYR A 58 -6.77 -7.81 3.06
N GLU A 59 -6.86 -7.27 1.85
CA GLU A 59 -8.09 -7.28 1.06
C GLU A 59 -7.83 -7.66 -0.39
N ASP A 60 -8.77 -8.42 -0.94
CA ASP A 60 -8.81 -8.78 -2.35
C ASP A 60 -9.44 -7.63 -3.16
N GLY A 61 -8.78 -7.29 -4.27
CA GLY A 61 -9.07 -6.13 -5.13
C GLY A 61 -8.24 -4.90 -4.78
N CYS A 62 -7.43 -4.42 -5.74
CA CYS A 62 -6.53 -3.28 -5.54
C CYS A 62 -7.23 -1.91 -5.51
N SER A 63 -8.41 -1.78 -6.14
CA SER A 63 -9.16 -0.52 -6.24
C SER A 63 -9.71 -0.02 -4.90
N LYS A 64 -9.88 -0.91 -3.92
CA LYS A 64 -10.42 -0.58 -2.60
C LYS A 64 -9.44 0.16 -1.70
N ILE A 65 -8.15 0.20 -2.06
CA ILE A 65 -7.13 0.95 -1.32
C ILE A 65 -7.52 2.44 -1.16
N TRP A 66 -8.27 2.98 -2.10
CA TRP A 66 -8.69 4.38 -2.12
C TRP A 66 -9.87 4.68 -1.20
N ASN A 67 -10.56 3.66 -0.67
CA ASN A 67 -11.62 3.83 0.32
C ASN A 67 -11.07 4.08 1.73
N ASP A 68 -9.80 3.74 1.97
CA ASP A 68 -9.17 3.96 3.25
C ASP A 68 -8.79 5.43 3.41
N LYS A 69 -9.22 6.02 4.53
CA LYS A 69 -8.94 7.43 4.84
C LYS A 69 -7.43 7.67 4.92
N CYS A 70 -6.93 8.60 4.11
CA CYS A 70 -5.54 9.03 4.11
C CYS A 70 -5.42 10.54 3.90
N ASP A 71 -4.33 11.12 4.39
CA ASP A 71 -4.04 12.56 4.20
C ASP A 71 -3.38 12.81 2.84
N ILE A 72 -2.62 11.85 2.31
CA ILE A 72 -1.91 11.95 1.04
C ILE A 72 -2.02 10.62 0.31
N ALA A 73 -2.53 10.65 -0.93
CA ALA A 73 -2.59 9.51 -1.83
C ALA A 73 -1.52 9.63 -2.93
N LEU A 74 -0.73 8.56 -3.13
CA LEU A 74 0.32 8.51 -4.15
C LEU A 74 0.04 7.36 -5.16
N PRO A 75 -0.72 7.60 -6.23
CA PRO A 75 -0.98 6.59 -7.27
C PRO A 75 0.30 6.25 -8.03
N CYS A 76 0.70 4.98 -8.00
CA CYS A 76 2.00 4.54 -8.49
C CYS A 76 2.01 3.13 -9.10
N ALA A 77 0.87 2.46 -9.30
CA ALA A 77 0.85 1.09 -9.81
C ALA A 77 0.64 1.03 -11.34
N THR A 78 -0.34 1.74 -11.91
CA THR A 78 -0.70 1.74 -13.34
C THR A 78 -1.48 3.02 -13.73
N GLN A 79 -1.71 3.20 -15.03
CA GLN A 79 -2.52 4.31 -15.56
C GLN A 79 -4.01 4.09 -15.24
N ASN A 80 -4.73 5.15 -14.86
CA ASN A 80 -6.17 5.14 -14.51
C ASN A 80 -6.54 4.32 -13.25
N GLU A 81 -5.70 4.38 -12.22
CA GLU A 81 -6.00 3.72 -10.94
C GLU A 81 -6.87 4.53 -9.99
N LEU A 82 -6.95 5.84 -10.19
CA LEU A 82 -7.81 6.75 -9.44
C LEU A 82 -8.95 7.21 -10.35
N TYR A 83 -10.17 7.04 -9.86
CA TYR A 83 -11.41 7.49 -10.49
C TYR A 83 -12.07 8.56 -9.61
N ASP A 84 -12.90 9.40 -10.22
CA ASP A 84 -13.57 10.54 -9.53
C ASP A 84 -14.39 10.11 -8.30
N GLU A 85 -14.88 8.87 -8.28
CA GLU A 85 -15.61 8.29 -7.14
C GLU A 85 -14.78 8.22 -5.84
N PHE A 86 -13.44 8.22 -5.95
CA PHE A 86 -12.53 8.17 -4.80
C PHE A 86 -12.01 9.55 -4.36
N CYS A 87 -12.24 10.60 -5.15
CA CYS A 87 -11.73 11.95 -4.88
C CYS A 87 -12.30 12.60 -3.62
N GLN A 88 -13.41 12.09 -3.07
CA GLN A 88 -14.04 12.64 -1.86
C GLN A 88 -13.40 12.15 -0.54
N ILE A 89 -12.45 11.23 -0.60
CA ILE A 89 -11.93 10.52 0.58
C ILE A 89 -10.61 11.13 1.10
N ILE A 90 -9.94 11.94 0.27
CA ILE A 90 -8.70 12.65 0.62
C ILE A 90 -9.05 13.98 1.27
N ASN A 91 -8.54 14.21 2.48
CA ASN A 91 -8.85 15.36 3.34
C ASN A 91 -8.05 16.62 2.98
#